data_AF-A0A1J5P3X9-F1
#
_entry.id   AF-A0A1J5P3X9-F1
#
_cell.length_a   1.000
_cell.length_b   1.000
_cell.length_c   1.000
_cell.angle_alpha   90.00
_cell.angle_beta   90.00
_cell.angle_gamma   90.00
#
_symmetry.space_group_name_H-M   'P 1'
#
loop_
_entity.id
_entity.type
_entity.pdbx_description
1 polymer ?
#
loop_
_entity_poly.entity_id
_entity_poly.type
_entity_poly.pdbx_seq_one_letter_code
_entity_poly.pdbx_strand_id
1 'polypeptide(L)' 'MPGEEQILSVFVPTTPNPTSGFLLYAAVSRVVMLDMTVEDAAKLIISAGLVYPNPKDPSQPPGKVN' A
#
# COMPACT_ATOMS: atom_id res chain seq x y z
N MET A 1 -5.68 -9.36 -28.06
CA MET A 1 -5.80 -8.08 -28.79
C MET A 1 -4.66 -7.17 -28.32
N PRO A 2 -4.12 -6.23 -29.12
CA PRO A 2 -3.16 -5.25 -28.61
C PRO A 2 -3.84 -4.43 -27.51
N GLY A 3 -3.29 -4.40 -26.29
CA GLY A 3 -3.70 -3.47 -25.24
C GLY A 3 -4.43 -4.01 -24.00
N GLU A 4 -4.32 -5.30 -23.65
CA GLU A 4 -4.73 -5.74 -22.30
C GLU A 4 -3.71 -5.24 -21.26
N GLU A 5 -3.89 -4.00 -20.82
CA GLU A 5 -3.17 -3.47 -19.68
C GLU A 5 -3.61 -4.23 -18.42
N GLN A 6 -2.66 -4.84 -17.70
CA GLN A 6 -2.98 -5.55 -16.46
C GLN A 6 -3.55 -4.57 -15.45
N ILE A 7 -4.72 -4.90 -14.92
CA ILE A 7 -5.43 -4.10 -13.92
C ILE A 7 -5.34 -4.77 -12.56
N LEU A 8 -5.02 -3.99 -11.54
CA LEU A 8 -5.07 -4.38 -10.13
C LEU A 8 -6.35 -3.86 -9.49
N SER A 9 -6.96 -4.70 -8.67
CA SER A 9 -8.02 -4.32 -7.75
C SER A 9 -7.38 -3.89 -6.43
N VAL A 10 -7.46 -2.59 -6.13
CA VAL A 10 -6.88 -1.96 -4.94
C VAL A 10 -8.00 -1.63 -3.96
N PHE A 11 -8.00 -2.25 -2.79
CA PHE A 11 -8.92 -1.91 -1.72
C PHE A 11 -8.34 -0.77 -0.88
N VAL A 12 -9.07 0.34 -0.79
CA VAL A 12 -8.70 1.51 0.02
C VAL A 12 -9.59 1.55 1.25
N PRO A 13 -9.10 1.10 2.42
CA PRO A 13 -9.87 1.13 3.65
C PRO A 13 -10.07 2.56 4.15
N THR A 14 -11.20 2.81 4.80
CA THR A 14 -11.42 4.05 5.56
C THR A 14 -10.87 3.92 6.98
N THR A 15 -9.98 4.81 7.40
CA THR A 15 -9.61 4.89 8.82
C THR A 15 -10.79 5.41 9.66
N PRO A 16 -11.04 4.90 10.88
CA PRO A 16 -10.26 3.88 11.61
C PRO A 16 -10.72 2.43 11.39
N ASN A 17 -11.80 2.20 10.63
CA ASN A 17 -12.41 0.88 10.44
C ASN A 17 -12.02 0.26 9.08
N PRO A 18 -11.07 -0.70 9.04
CA PRO A 18 -10.58 -1.28 7.80
C PRO A 18 -11.57 -2.22 7.10
N THR A 19 -12.79 -2.39 7.63
CA THR A 19 -13.83 -3.27 7.06
C THR A 19 -14.59 -2.61 5.91
N SER A 20 -14.65 -1.28 5.90
CA SER A 20 -15.30 -0.49 4.84
C SER A 20 -14.27 0.28 4.03
N GLY A 21 -14.56 0.49 2.74
CA GLY A 21 -13.63 1.17 1.85
C GLY A 21 -14.13 1.21 0.42
N PHE A 22 -13.26 1.68 -0.46
CA PHE A 22 -13.50 1.72 -1.90
C PHE A 22 -12.65 0.65 -2.58
N LEU A 23 -13.20 0.05 -3.64
CA LEU A 23 -12.43 -0.78 -4.55
C LEU A 23 -12.08 0.05 -5.79
N LEU A 24 -10.79 0.26 -6.02
CA LEU A 24 -10.27 0.98 -7.17
C LEU A 24 -9.64 0.00 -8.17
N TYR A 25 -9.78 0.28 -9.45
CA TYR A 25 -9.12 -0.46 -10.52
C TYR A 25 -8.03 0.43 -11.10
N ALA A 26 -6.78 -0.01 -10.99
CA ALA A 26 -5.63 0.74 -11.46
C ALA A 26 -4.75 -0.13 -12.37
N ALA A 27 -4.23 0.45 -13.44
CA ALA A 27 -3.22 -0.22 -14.25
C ALA A 27 -1.97 -0.52 -13.43
N VAL A 28 -1.41 -1.73 -13.57
CA VAL A 28 -0.16 -2.14 -12.91
C VAL A 28 0.97 -1.12 -13.19
N SER A 29 1.00 -0.54 -14.39
CA SER A 29 1.96 0.48 -14.82
C SER A 29 1.96 1.76 -13.97
N ARG A 30 0.88 2.00 -13.21
CA ARG A 30 0.69 3.20 -12.37
C ARG A 30 0.79 2.91 -10.87
N VAL A 31 1.12 1.68 -10.48
CA VAL A 31 1.20 1.27 -9.08
C VAL A 31 2.65 1.03 -8.70
N VAL A 32 3.08 1.60 -7.57
CA VAL A 32 4.38 1.33 -6.95
C VAL A 32 4.18 0.33 -5.82
N MET A 33 4.75 -0.87 -5.98
CA MET A 33 4.72 -1.89 -4.94
C MET A 33 5.69 -1.52 -3.82
N LEU A 34 5.22 -1.59 -2.58
CA LEU A 34 6.03 -1.34 -1.40
C LEU A 34 6.48 -2.66 -0.78
N ASP A 35 7.76 -2.75 -0.44
CA ASP A 35 8.35 -3.90 0.25
C ASP A 35 8.03 -3.82 1.76
N MET A 36 6.78 -4.10 2.16
CA MET A 36 6.38 -4.06 3.57
C MET A 36 5.33 -5.12 3.93
N THR A 37 5.23 -5.44 5.22
CA THR A 37 4.18 -6.32 5.73
C THR A 37 2.84 -5.59 5.77
N VAL A 38 1.72 -6.34 5.69
CA VAL A 38 0.38 -5.75 5.77
C VAL A 38 0.16 -5.11 7.14
N GLU A 39 0.69 -5.72 8.19
CA GLU A 39 0.65 -5.22 9.57
C GLU A 39 1.34 -3.87 9.70
N ASP A 40 2.50 -3.71 9.06
CA ASP A 40 3.27 -2.48 9.09
C ASP A 40 2.61 -1.36 8.27
N ALA A 41 2.01 -1.69 7.13
CA ALA A 41 1.18 -0.75 6.37
C ALA A 41 -0.03 -0.29 7.19
N ALA A 42 -0.70 -1.21 7.90
CA ALA A 42 -1.84 -0.89 8.75
C ALA A 42 -1.43 0.04 9.90
N LYS A 43 -0.30 -0.23 10.58
CA LYS A 43 0.22 0.67 11.64
C LYS A 43 0.50 2.08 11.09
N LEU A 44 1.11 2.18 9.91
CA LEU A 44 1.38 3.46 9.26
C LEU A 44 0.07 4.23 9.01
N ILE A 45 -0.93 3.59 8.41
CA ILE A 45 -2.21 4.22 8.07
C ILE A 45 -2.99 4.63 9.33
N ILE A 46 -3.11 3.73 10.32
CA ILE A 46 -3.85 3.97 11.57
C ILE A 46 -3.18 5.06 12.41
N SER A 47 -1.85 5.10 12.43
CA SER A 47 -1.10 6.13 13.16
C SER A 47 -1.02 7.47 12.43
N ALA A 48 -1.64 7.61 11.25
CA ALA A 48 -1.48 8.79 10.39
C ALA A 48 -0.01 9.11 10.08
N GLY A 49 0.82 8.08 9.89
CA GLY A 49 2.24 8.20 9.55
C GLY A 49 3.19 8.39 10.75
N LEU A 50 2.68 8.34 11.98
CA LEU A 50 3.48 8.51 13.20
C LEU A 50 4.34 7.27 13.51
N VAL A 51 3.92 6.10 13.05
CA VAL A 51 4.65 4.83 13.20
C VAL A 51 5.11 4.35 11.82
N TYR A 52 6.37 4.66 11.50
CA TYR A 52 7.00 4.21 10.25
C TYR A 52 7.70 2.85 10.45
N PRO A 53 7.49 1.88 9.54
CA PRO A 53 8.13 0.57 9.66
C PRO A 53 9.61 0.56 9.30
N ASN A 54 10.11 1.60 8.62
CA ASN A 54 11.53 1.80 8.35
C ASN A 54 12.09 2.96 9.19
N PRO A 55 12.80 2.70 10.31
CA PRO A 55 13.36 3.75 11.15
C PRO A 55 14.61 4.43 10.57
N LYS A 56 15.21 3.90 9.48
CA LYS A 56 16.43 4.47 8.89
C LYS A 56 16.17 5.56 7.86
N ASP A 57 15.08 5.44 7.08
CA ASP A 57 14.69 6.44 6.09
C ASP A 57 13.17 6.36 5.81
N PRO A 58 12.37 7.34 6.25
CA PRO A 58 10.93 7.37 5.99
C PRO A 58 10.58 7.74 4.54
N SER A 59 11.54 8.14 3.71
CA SER A 59 11.33 8.40 2.28
C SER A 59 11.46 7.15 1.41
N GLN A 60 11.95 6.05 1.97
CA GLN A 60 12.15 4.79 1.26
C GLN A 60 11.24 3.69 1.82
N PRO A 61 10.63 2.86 0.94
CA PRO A 61 9.94 1.65 1.38
C PRO A 61 10.88 0.81 2.24
N PRO A 62 10.38 0.04 3.23
CA PRO A 62 11.23 -0.84 4.01
C PRO A 62 12.03 -1.76 3.08
N GLY A 63 13.36 -1.75 3.21
CA GLY A 63 14.20 -2.62 2.38
C GLY A 63 13.87 -4.08 2.65
N LYS A 64 13.81 -4.90 1.58
CA LYS A 64 13.55 -6.34 1.62
C LYS A 64 14.13 -7.01 2.87
N VAL A 65 13.24 -7.45 3.76
CA VAL A 65 13.56 -8.50 4.72
C VAL A 65 13.52 -9.80 3.92
N ASN A 66 14.69 -10.41 3.74
CA ASN A 66 14.88 -11.68 3.02
C ASN A 66 13.87 -12.76 3.40
#